data_AF-A0A0U1KLR5-F1
#
_entry.id   AF-A0A0U1KLR5-F1
#
_cell.length_a   1.000
_cell.length_b   1.000
_cell.length_c   1.000
_cell.angle_alpha   90.00
_cell.angle_beta   90.00
_cell.angle_gamma   90.00
#
_symmetry.space_group_name_H-M   'P 1'
#
loop_
_entity.id
_entity.type
_entity.pdbx_description
1 polymer ?
#
loop_
_entity_poly.entity_id
_entity_poly.type
_entity_poly.pdbx_seq_one_letter_code
_entity_poly.pdbx_strand_id
1 'polypeptide(L)' 'MQNLSDELLVESYYKAYELNLNPEFIRLIEQEMHRRSIKLELGYSMNKDDAFQNSFL' A
#
# COMPACT_ATOMS: atom_id res chain seq x y z
N MET A 1 -7.16 8.67 7.00
CA MET A 1 -7.57 8.09 5.70
C MET A 1 -9.00 7.56 5.69
N GLN A 2 -9.76 7.62 6.79
CA GLN A 2 -11.08 7.00 6.90
C GLN A 2 -12.11 7.45 5.85
N ASN A 3 -11.95 8.67 5.30
CA ASN A 3 -12.87 9.22 4.30
C ASN A 3 -12.46 8.92 2.83
N LEU A 4 -11.30 8.30 2.60
CA LEU A 4 -10.92 7.86 1.25
C LEU A 4 -11.74 6.64 0.85
N SER A 5 -12.18 6.56 -0.40
CA SER A 5 -12.68 5.31 -0.97
C SER A 5 -11.55 4.28 -1.05
N ASP A 6 -11.91 3.00 -1.14
CA ASP A 6 -10.91 1.93 -1.25
C ASP A 6 -10.07 2.07 -2.53
N GLU A 7 -10.69 2.49 -3.65
CA GLU A 7 -9.99 2.78 -4.91
C GLU A 7 -8.94 3.89 -4.75
N LEU A 8 -9.32 5.02 -4.14
CA LEU A 8 -8.42 6.14 -3.94
C LEU A 8 -7.31 5.83 -2.93
N LEU A 9 -7.60 4.97 -1.94
CA LEU A 9 -6.60 4.50 -0.98
C LEU A 9 -5.54 3.63 -1.66
N VAL A 10 -5.95 2.72 -2.55
CA VAL A 10 -5.05 1.88 -3.36
C VAL A 10 -4.24 2.74 -4.34
N GLU A 11 -4.86 3.71 -5.01
CA GLU A 11 -4.13 4.63 -5.89
C GLU A 11 -3.08 5.44 -5.10
N SER A 12 -3.46 5.92 -3.91
CA SER A 12 -2.56 6.66 -3.02
C SER A 12 -1.36 5.81 -2.57
N TYR A 13 -1.58 4.52 -2.30
CA TYR A 13 -0.52 3.56 -1.99
C TYR A 13 0.50 3.49 -3.14
N TYR A 14 0.04 3.22 -4.37
CA TYR A 14 0.95 3.13 -5.52
C TYR A 14 1.68 4.43 -5.82
N LYS A 15 0.98 5.58 -5.71
CA LYS A 15 1.60 6.89 -5.90
C LYS A 15 2.65 7.19 -4.83
N ALA A 16 2.44 6.75 -3.59
CA ALA A 16 3.42 6.93 -2.53
C ALA A 16 4.73 6.16 -2.81
N TYR A 17 4.64 4.96 -3.39
CA TYR A 17 5.79 4.19 -3.86
C TYR A 17 6.47 4.84 -5.07
N GLU A 18 5.71 5.22 -6.10
CA GLU A 18 6.24 5.86 -7.32
C GLU A 18 7.04 7.14 -7.00
N LEU A 19 6.57 7.90 -6.02
CA LEU A 19 7.19 9.15 -5.58
C LEU A 19 8.29 8.97 -4.52
N ASN A 20 8.60 7.73 -4.11
CA ASN A 20 9.52 7.42 -3.02
C ASN A 20 9.22 8.24 -1.75
N LEU A 21 7.95 8.31 -1.36
CA LEU A 21 7.54 9.02 -0.14
C LEU A 21 8.09 8.32 1.11
N ASN A 22 8.01 9.02 2.23
CA ASN A 22 8.46 8.51 3.52
C ASN A 22 7.86 7.11 3.81
N PRO A 23 8.69 6.09 4.12
CA PRO A 23 8.23 4.75 4.47
C PRO A 23 7.18 4.71 5.59
N GLU A 24 7.25 5.63 6.56
CA GLU A 24 6.25 5.72 7.62
C GLU A 24 4.87 6.15 7.09
N PHE A 25 4.83 6.99 6.05
CA PHE A 25 3.58 7.37 5.40
C PHE A 25 2.98 6.19 4.63
N ILE A 26 3.81 5.45 3.91
CA ILE A 26 3.42 4.23 3.21
C ILE A 26 2.84 3.20 4.20
N ARG A 27 3.51 3.01 5.35
CA ARG A 27 3.05 2.11 6.42
C ARG A 27 1.67 2.49 6.96
N LEU A 28 1.36 3.78 7.07
CA LEU A 28 0.03 4.23 7.49
C LEU A 28 -1.06 3.86 6.46
N ILE A 29 -0.74 3.85 5.17
CA ILE A 29 -1.65 3.40 4.12
C ILE A 29 -1.86 1.88 4.22
N GLU A 30 -0.78 1.11 4.36
CA GLU A 30 -0.83 -0.35 4.53
C GLU A 30 -1.69 -0.76 5.72
N GLN A 31 -1.52 -0.09 6.87
CA GLN A 31 -2.33 -0.34 8.07
C GLN A 31 -3.81 -0.08 7.83
N GLU A 32 -4.15 0.99 7.12
CA GLU A 32 -5.55 1.29 6.78
C GLU A 32 -6.12 0.27 5.79
N MET A 33 -5.34 -0.15 4.79
CA MET A 33 -5.74 -1.19 3.85
C MET A 33 -5.97 -2.54 4.54
N HIS A 34 -5.08 -2.91 5.47
CA HIS A 34 -5.24 -4.10 6.31
C HIS A 34 -6.50 -4.00 7.17
N ARG A 35 -6.74 -2.86 7.83
CA ARG A 35 -7.94 -2.62 8.65
C ARG A 35 -9.24 -2.78 7.85
N ARG A 36 -9.23 -2.41 6.55
CA ARG A 36 -10.38 -2.54 5.65
C ARG A 36 -10.46 -3.87 4.92
N SER A 37 -9.49 -4.77 5.11
CA SER A 37 -9.38 -6.02 4.37
C SER A 37 -9.30 -5.84 2.85
N ILE A 38 -8.69 -4.74 2.39
CA ILE A 38 -8.45 -4.52 0.96
C ILE A 38 -7.31 -5.45 0.52
N LYS A 39 -7.60 -6.34 -0.42
CA LYS A 39 -6.60 -7.22 -1.02
C LYS A 39 -5.96 -6.50 -2.19
N LEU A 40 -4.64 -6.34 -2.13
CA LEU A 40 -3.86 -5.97 -3.30
C LEU A 40 -3.81 -7.19 -4.22
N GLU A 41 -4.41 -7.09 -5.41
CA GLU A 41 -4.11 -8.06 -6.46
C GLU A 41 -2.67 -7.82 -6.90
N LEU A 42 -1.77 -8.74 -6.54
CA LEU A 42 -0.36 -8.75 -6.93
C LEU A 42 -0.19 -9.07 -8.44
N GLY A 43 -0.96 -8.40 -9.30
CA GLY A 43 -0.79 -8.38 -10.75
C GLY A 43 0.15 -7.27 -11.22
N TYR A 44 0.51 -6.32 -10.36
CA TYR A 44 1.56 -5.35 -10.63
C TYR A 44 2.91 -5.91 -10.16
N SER A 45 3.81 -6.10 -11.11
CA SER A 45 5.22 -6.45 -10.85
C SER A 45 5.92 -5.27 -10.16
N MET A 46 5.65 -5.05 -8.87
CA MET A 46 6.59 -4.36 -8.00
C MET A 46 7.83 -5.25 -7.89
N ASN A 47 9.02 -4.68 -8.10
CA ASN A 47 10.26 -5.43 -7.96
C ASN A 47 10.29 -6.02 -6.54
N LYS A 48 10.55 -7.33 -6.44
CA LYS A 48 10.56 -8.05 -5.16
C LYS A 48 11.60 -7.51 -4.16
N ASP A 49 12.51 -6.66 -4.64
CA ASP A 49 13.53 -5.99 -3.85
C ASP A 49 13.00 -4.75 -3.10
N ASP A 50 11.83 -4.21 -3.48
CA ASP A 50 11.20 -3.05 -2.82
C ASP A 50 10.26 -3.47 -1.68
N ALA A 51 9.84 -4.74 -1.64
CA ALA A 51 8.91 -5.29 -0.67
C ALA A 51 9.64 -5.96 0.50
N PHE A 52 10.42 -5.18 1.24
CA PHE A 52 10.59 -5.49 2.66
C PHE A 52 9.17 -5.48 3.26
N GLN A 53 8.73 -6.57 3.89
CA GLN A 53 7.40 -6.81 4.51
C GLN A 53 6.42 -7.79 3.80
N ASN A 54 6.90 -8.77 3.01
CA ASN A 54 6.15 -10.04 2.88
C ASN A 54 6.38 -10.96 4.11
N SER A 55 6.03 -10.49 5.33
CA SER A 55 6.05 -11.32 6.54
C SER A 55 4.69 -11.44 7.25
N PHE A 56 3.59 -11.27 6.52
CA PHE A 56 2.24 -11.47 7.07
C PHE A 56 1.33 -12.27 6.12
N LEU A 57 1.85 -13.40 5.62
CA LEU A 57 1.01 -14.58 5.33
C LEU A 57 0.98 -15.47 6.56
#